data_AF-M3I7D3-F1
#
_entry.id   AF-M3I7D3-F1
#
_cell.length_a   1.000
_cell.length_b   1.000
_cell.length_c   1.000
_cell.angle_alpha   90.00
_cell.angle_beta   90.00
_cell.angle_gamma   90.00
#
_symmetry.space_group_name_H-M   'P 1'
#
loop_
_entity.id
_entity.type
_entity.pdbx_description
1 polymer ?
#
loop_
_entity_poly.entity_id
_entity_poly.type
_entity_poly.pdbx_seq_one_letter_code
_entity_poly.pdbx_strand_id
1 'polypeptide(L)' 'MIQVILEGNAKLTIRPSGTEPKIKIYSSFQSLKAPKSKEEIKILTKDLLSEIKTSEEIFLQLAGLS' A
#
# COMPACT_ATOMS: atom_id res chain seq x y z
N MET A 1 -3.09 -17.69 2.05
CA MET A 1 -3.20 -16.21 1.99
C MET A 1 -2.33 -15.65 3.09
N ILE A 2 -1.46 -14.70 2.78
CA ILE A 2 -0.65 -13.98 3.78
C ILE A 2 -1.21 -12.58 3.91
N GLN A 3 -1.43 -12.13 5.14
CA GLN A 3 -1.87 -10.77 5.43
C GLN A 3 -0.98 -10.19 6.51
N VAL A 4 -0.46 -8.99 6.25
CA VAL A 4 0.33 -8.21 7.22
C VAL A 4 -0.47 -6.96 7.56
N ILE A 5 -0.69 -6.74 8.86
CA ILE A 5 -1.26 -5.50 9.38
C ILE A 5 -0.08 -4.65 9.84
N LEU A 6 0.04 -3.47 9.28
CA LEU A 6 1.07 -2.51 9.59
C LEU A 6 0.49 -1.45 10.55
N GLU A 7 1.36 -0.78 11.28
CA GLU A 7 0.95 0.34 12.14
C GLU A 7 0.25 1.43 11.31
N GLY A 8 -0.71 2.13 11.93
CA GLY A 8 -1.45 3.21 11.25
C GLY A 8 -2.56 2.74 10.30
N ASN A 9 -3.17 1.57 10.55
CA ASN A 9 -4.27 0.99 9.76
C ASN A 9 -3.91 0.65 8.30
N ALA A 10 -2.64 0.40 8.01
CA ALA A 10 -2.22 -0.12 6.72
C ALA A 10 -2.28 -1.65 6.67
N LYS A 11 -2.63 -2.20 5.51
CA LYS A 11 -2.81 -3.64 5.29
C LYS A 11 -2.21 -4.06 3.96
N LEU A 12 -1.34 -5.07 4.01
CA LEU A 12 -0.78 -5.75 2.85
C LEU A 12 -1.34 -7.18 2.78
N THR A 13 -1.84 -7.59 1.62
CA THR A 13 -2.35 -8.95 1.39
C THR A 13 -1.68 -9.56 0.17
N ILE A 14 -1.07 -10.73 0.35
CA ILE A 14 -0.44 -11.52 -0.71
C ILE A 14 -1.23 -12.82 -0.86
N ARG A 15 -1.75 -13.08 -2.06
CA ARG A 15 -2.50 -14.30 -2.35
C ARG A 15 -2.10 -14.91 -3.69
N PRO A 16 -1.97 -16.25 -3.77
CA PRO A 16 -1.94 -16.92 -5.06
C PRO A 16 -3.31 -16.77 -5.75
N SER A 17 -3.29 -16.67 -7.06
CA SER A 17 -4.51 -16.71 -7.89
C SER A 17 -5.01 -18.15 -8.00
N GLY A 18 -6.33 -18.34 -7.95
CA GLY A 18 -6.96 -19.66 -8.03
C GLY A 18 -7.17 -20.21 -9.44
N THR A 19 -6.98 -19.38 -10.47
CA THR A 19 -7.30 -19.72 -11.87
C THR A 19 -6.10 -19.63 -12.82
N GLU A 20 -5.03 -18.92 -12.45
CA GLU A 20 -3.82 -18.74 -13.25
C GLU A 20 -2.59 -18.71 -12.33
N PRO A 21 -1.38 -19.11 -12.80
CA PRO A 21 -0.17 -19.09 -11.99
C PRO A 21 0.35 -17.66 -11.78
N LYS A 22 -0.33 -16.90 -10.91
CA LYS A 22 -0.03 -15.50 -10.60
C LYS A 22 -0.14 -15.26 -9.10
N ILE A 23 0.68 -14.37 -8.56
CA ILE A 23 0.54 -13.83 -7.20
C ILE A 23 -0.14 -12.47 -7.32
N LYS A 24 -1.17 -12.22 -6.49
CA LYS A 24 -1.85 -10.92 -6.38
C LYS A 24 -1.44 -10.27 -5.06
N ILE A 25 -0.96 -9.04 -5.15
CA ILE A 25 -0.56 -8.21 -4.01
C ILE A 25 -1.55 -7.05 -3.91
N TYR A 26 -2.12 -6.85 -2.73
CA TYR A 26 -3.03 -5.76 -2.43
C TYR A 26 -2.47 -4.96 -1.28
N SER A 27 -2.37 -3.66 -1.47
CA SER A 27 -1.94 -2.72 -0.46
C SER A 27 -3.09 -1.75 -0.20
N SER A 28 -3.38 -1.50 1.08
CA SER A 28 -4.42 -0.57 1.53
C SER A 28 -3.82 0.28 2.62
N PHE A 29 -3.90 1.59 2.47
CA PHE A 29 -3.30 2.55 3.37
C PHE A 29 -4.31 3.62 3.76
N GLN A 30 -4.22 4.06 4.99
CA GLN A 30 -4.92 5.22 5.50
C GLN A 30 -3.91 6.33 5.73
N SER A 31 -4.24 7.56 5.36
CA SER A 31 -3.44 8.72 5.76
C SER A 31 -3.35 8.78 7.28
N LEU A 32 -2.13 8.92 7.82
CA LEU A 32 -1.89 9.12 9.24
C LEU A 32 -2.49 10.44 9.76
N LYS A 33 -2.66 11.42 8.86
CA LYS A 33 -3.27 12.71 9.17
C LYS A 33 -4.72 12.73 8.70
N ALA A 34 -5.62 13.11 9.60
CA ALA A 34 -6.99 13.43 9.23
C ALA A 34 -7.04 14.85 8.63
N PRO A 35 -7.63 15.04 7.42
CA PRO A 35 -7.79 16.36 6.84
C PRO A 35 -8.69 17.23 7.72
N LYS A 36 -8.30 18.49 7.95
CA LYS A 36 -9.10 19.49 8.67
C LYS A 36 -9.94 20.35 7.73
N SER A 37 -9.61 20.36 6.45
CA SER A 37 -10.33 21.08 5.41
C SER A 37 -10.39 20.27 4.11
N LYS A 38 -11.23 20.69 3.16
CA LYS A 38 -11.34 20.02 1.85
C LYS A 38 -10.07 20.19 1.02
N GLU A 39 -9.39 21.32 1.19
CA GLU A 39 -8.17 21.67 0.47
C GLU A 39 -7.02 20.73 0.87
N GLU A 40 -6.95 20.37 2.16
CA GLU A 40 -5.96 19.42 2.68
C GLU A 40 -6.13 18.00 2.10
N ILE A 41 -7.35 17.60 1.72
CA ILE A 41 -7.60 16.25 1.16
C ILE A 41 -6.71 16.01 -0.06
N LYS A 42 -6.59 17.00 -0.97
CA LYS A 42 -5.78 16.86 -2.19
C LYS A 42 -4.31 16.69 -1.87
N ILE A 43 -3.80 17.44 -0.89
CA ILE A 43 -2.41 17.40 -0.46
C ILE A 43 -2.12 16.05 0.20
N LEU A 44 -2.92 15.66 1.19
CA LEU A 44 -2.75 14.39 1.90
C LEU A 44 -2.90 13.18 0.99
N THR A 45 -3.78 13.25 -0.01
CA THR A 45 -3.90 12.19 -1.03
C THR A 45 -2.62 12.08 -1.86
N LYS A 46 -2.05 13.22 -2.29
CA LYS A 46 -0.81 13.22 -3.06
C LYS A 46 0.36 12.65 -2.24
N ASP A 47 0.47 13.05 -0.98
CA ASP A 47 1.50 12.55 -0.07
C ASP A 47 1.36 11.04 0.15
N LEU A 48 0.14 10.58 0.43
CA LEU A 48 -0.17 9.15 0.59
C LEU A 48 0.19 8.35 -0.67
N LEU A 49 -0.15 8.83 -1.87
CA LEU A 49 0.21 8.16 -3.12
C LEU A 49 1.74 8.07 -3.31
N SER A 50 2.48 9.10 -2.89
CA SER A 50 3.94 9.07 -2.93
C SER A 50 4.52 8.03 -1.98
N GLU A 51 3.99 7.96 -0.74
CA GLU A 51 4.41 6.98 0.25
C GLU A 51 4.13 5.54 -0.21
N ILE A 52 2.98 5.30 -0.83
CA ILE A 52 2.61 4.00 -1.41
C ILE A 52 3.63 3.60 -2.48
N LYS A 53 3.95 4.51 -3.41
CA LYS A 53 4.90 4.23 -4.48
C LYS A 53 6.28 3.88 -3.94
N THR A 54 6.80 4.65 -2.99
CA THR A 54 8.09 4.35 -2.35
C THR A 54 8.06 3.01 -1.63
N SER A 55 6.95 2.68 -0.95
CA SER A 55 6.80 1.39 -0.28
C SER A 55 6.78 0.21 -1.26
N GLU A 56 6.16 0.38 -2.43
CA GLU A 56 6.17 -0.62 -3.51
C GLU A 56 7.57 -0.83 -4.08
N GLU A 57 8.32 0.24 -4.32
CA GLU A 57 9.72 0.16 -4.78
C GLU A 57 10.60 -0.60 -3.79
N ILE A 58 10.48 -0.29 -2.49
CA ILE A 58 11.20 -1.00 -1.41
C ILE A 58 10.80 -2.48 -1.38
N PHE A 59 9.52 -2.78 -1.47
CA PHE A 59 9.04 -4.16 -1.47
C PHE A 59 9.63 -4.97 -2.63
N LEU A 60 9.61 -4.41 -3.85
CA LEU A 60 10.15 -5.09 -5.03
C LEU A 60 11.65 -5.37 -4.87
N GLN A 61 12.40 -4.41 -4.35
CA GLN A 61 13.83 -4.57 -4.09
C GLN A 61 14.10 -5.66 -3.04
N LEU A 62 13.39 -5.64 -1.91
CA LEU A 62 13.55 -6.64 -0.83
C LEU A 62 13.11 -8.05 -1.28
N ALA A 63 12.13 -8.13 -2.18
CA ALA A 63 11.65 -9.39 -2.74
C ALA A 63 12.52 -9.92 -3.89
N GLY A 64 13.53 -9.16 -4.35
CA GLY A 64 14.37 -9.52 -5.50
C GLY A 64 13.61 -9.51 -6.83
N LEU A 65 12.58 -8.66 -6.95
CA LEU A 65 11.71 -8.54 -8.12
C LEU A 65 12.04 -7.33 -9.00
N SER A 66 13.00 -6.49 -8.59
CA SER A 66 13.51 -5.32 -9.30
C SER A 66 15.02 -5.21 -9.18
#